data_AF-A0A183CSH2-F1
#
_entry.id   AF-A0A183CSH2-F1
#
_cell.length_a   1.000
_cell.length_b   1.000
_cell.length_c   1.000
_cell.angle_alpha   90.00
_cell.angle_beta   90.00
_cell.angle_gamma   90.00
#
_symmetry.space_group_name_H-M   'P 1'
#
loop_
_entity.id
_entity.type
_entity.pdbx_description
1 polymer ?
#
loop_
_entity_poly.entity_id
_entity_poly.type
_entity_poly.pdbx_seq_one_letter_code
_entity_poly.pdbx_strand_id
1 'polypeptide(L)'
;KAYGTNLELLLGMEPNVQVLEVVNKFVKMCEYKSLPIPEEFLNKFITLCISACEKADATHDTAAAHRLVRMVCGFFTFLLSLNRFNSMARRLEIQSFATSFLSLREASLLYQKVLENVAN
;
A
#
# COMPACT_ATOMS: atom_id res chain seq x y z
N LYS A 1 19.57 -4.05 -13.46
CA LYS A 1 20.16 -2.84 -12.82
C LYS A 1 19.51 -1.50 -13.27
N ALA A 2 18.50 -1.50 -14.16
CA ALA A 2 18.00 -0.27 -14.81
C ALA A 2 16.83 0.48 -14.11
N TYR A 3 16.28 -0.06 -13.00
CA TYR A 3 15.12 0.56 -12.32
C TYR A 3 15.45 1.27 -11.00
N GLY A 4 16.67 1.09 -10.46
CA GLY A 4 17.03 1.54 -9.11
C GLY A 4 16.81 3.02 -8.89
N THR A 5 17.35 3.86 -9.78
CA THR A 5 17.29 5.33 -9.67
C THR A 5 15.88 5.90 -9.79
N ASN A 6 15.00 5.31 -10.60
CA ASN A 6 13.64 5.85 -10.79
C ASN A 6 12.66 5.44 -9.69
N LEU A 7 12.83 4.24 -9.12
CA LEU A 7 12.02 3.76 -8.02
C LEU A 7 12.40 4.45 -6.69
N GLU A 8 13.68 4.75 -6.49
CA GLU A 8 14.15 5.50 -5.32
C GLU A 8 13.55 6.91 -5.24
N LEU A 9 13.30 7.57 -6.38
CA LEU A 9 12.61 8.87 -6.40
C LEU A 9 11.22 8.79 -5.79
N LEU A 10 10.49 7.69 -6.03
CA LEU A 10 9.14 7.51 -5.49
C LEU A 10 9.14 7.32 -3.98
N LEU A 11 10.22 6.83 -3.38
CA LEU A 11 10.37 6.71 -1.92
C LEU A 11 10.60 8.06 -1.23
N GLY A 12 11.04 9.07 -1.98
CA GLY A 12 11.18 10.45 -1.47
C GLY A 12 9.92 11.31 -1.63
N MET A 13 8.87 10.79 -2.26
CA MET A 13 7.63 11.52 -2.50
C MET A 13 6.57 11.18 -1.45
N GLU A 14 5.80 12.17 -1.02
CA GLU A 14 4.64 11.92 -0.17
C GLU A 14 3.57 11.10 -0.94
N PRO A 15 2.98 10.07 -0.31
CA PRO A 15 1.92 9.29 -0.93
C PRO A 15 0.73 10.19 -1.31
N ASN A 16 0.41 10.19 -2.60
CA ASN A 16 -0.75 10.87 -3.17
C ASN A 16 -1.29 10.06 -4.36
N VAL A 17 -2.34 10.54 -5.01
CA VAL A 17 -3.06 9.74 -6.01
C VAL A 17 -2.17 9.42 -7.20
N GLN A 18 -1.35 10.38 -7.64
CA GLN A 18 -0.43 10.22 -8.75
C GLN A 18 0.68 9.23 -8.42
N VAL A 19 1.29 9.34 -7.24
CA VAL A 19 2.37 8.44 -6.80
C VAL A 19 1.84 7.01 -6.68
N LEU A 20 0.69 6.82 -6.02
CA LEU A 20 0.06 5.51 -5.87
C LEU A 20 -0.33 4.90 -7.23
N GLU A 21 -0.82 5.71 -8.17
CA GLU A 21 -1.17 5.24 -9.51
C GLU A 21 0.07 4.79 -10.30
N VAL A 22 1.18 5.53 -10.22
CA VAL A 22 2.45 5.15 -10.86
C VAL A 22 2.95 3.82 -10.30
N VAL A 23 2.94 3.65 -8.97
CA VAL A 23 3.36 2.39 -8.34
C VAL A 23 2.42 1.23 -8.71
N ASN A 24 1.11 1.46 -8.73
CA ASN A 24 0.13 0.45 -9.17
C ASN A 24 0.38 0.01 -10.61
N LYS A 25 0.56 0.95 -11.54
CA LYS A 25 0.87 0.65 -12.94
C LYS A 25 2.17 -0.15 -13.05
N PHE A 26 3.20 0.25 -12.31
CA PHE A 26 4.48 -0.45 -12.29
C PHE A 26 4.33 -1.90 -11.83
N VAL A 27 3.72 -2.12 -10.66
CA VAL A 27 3.55 -3.48 -10.10
C VAL A 27 2.65 -4.34 -11.00
N LYS A 28 1.56 -3.77 -11.54
CA LYS A 28 0.68 -4.46 -12.49
C LYS A 28 1.42 -4.86 -13.77
N MET A 29 2.31 -4.00 -14.27
CA MET A 29 3.15 -4.31 -15.43
C MET A 29 4.15 -5.42 -15.13
N CYS A 30 4.74 -5.45 -13.93
CA CYS A 30 5.58 -6.56 -13.50
C CYS A 30 4.81 -7.88 -13.45
N GLU A 31 3.58 -7.88 -12.91
CA GLU A 31 2.74 -9.07 -12.88
C GLU A 31 2.36 -9.53 -14.29
N TYR A 32 1.83 -8.64 -15.14
CA TYR A 32 1.41 -8.94 -16.51
C TYR A 32 2.56 -9.48 -17.37
N LYS A 33 3.77 -8.96 -17.20
CA LYS A 33 4.96 -9.40 -17.93
C LYS A 33 5.71 -10.56 -17.26
N SER A 34 5.19 -11.11 -16.16
CA SER A 34 5.86 -12.12 -15.34
C SER A 34 7.27 -11.72 -14.88
N LEU A 35 7.52 -10.42 -14.74
CA LEU A 35 8.79 -9.87 -14.24
C LEU A 35 8.79 -9.88 -12.70
N PRO A 36 9.93 -10.08 -12.03
CA PRO A 36 10.01 -9.97 -10.58
C PRO A 36 9.58 -8.57 -10.11
N ILE A 37 8.68 -8.52 -9.14
CA ILE A 37 8.33 -7.28 -8.45
C ILE A 37 9.50 -6.96 -7.51
N PRO A 38 10.10 -5.76 -7.57
CA PRO A 38 11.19 -5.40 -6.67
C PRO A 38 10.72 -5.31 -5.21
N GLU A 39 10.89 -6.40 -4.46
CA GLU A 39 10.37 -6.53 -3.09
C GLU A 39 10.88 -5.47 -2.13
N GLU A 40 12.17 -5.14 -2.20
CA GLU A 40 12.76 -4.13 -1.31
C GLU A 40 12.11 -2.75 -1.49
N PHE A 41 11.89 -2.34 -2.75
CA PHE A 41 11.20 -1.10 -3.06
C PHE A 41 9.76 -1.15 -2.55
N LEU A 42 9.02 -2.22 -2.85
CA LEU A 42 7.62 -2.35 -2.45
C LEU A 42 7.46 -2.33 -0.93
N ASN A 43 8.33 -3.03 -0.21
CA ASN A 43 8.34 -3.06 1.25
C ASN A 43 8.54 -1.66 1.84
N LYS A 44 9.56 -0.92 1.37
CA LYS A 44 9.81 0.46 1.79
C LYS A 44 8.62 1.38 1.46
N PHE A 45 8.01 1.20 0.29
CA PHE A 45 6.88 2.02 -0.14
C PHE A 45 5.61 1.74 0.67
N ILE A 46 5.35 0.49 1.08
CA ILE A 46 4.25 0.17 1.99
C ILE A 46 4.49 0.83 3.36
N THR A 47 5.69 0.71 3.93
CA THR A 47 6.04 1.38 5.19
C THR A 47 5.88 2.90 5.09
N LEU A 48 6.31 3.49 3.97
CA LEU A 48 6.11 4.92 3.69
C LEU A 48 4.63 5.32 3.71
N CYS A 49 3.74 4.51 3.10
CA CYS A 49 2.31 4.77 3.08
C CYS A 49 1.69 4.70 4.48
N ILE A 50 2.06 3.70 5.28
CA ILE A 50 1.57 3.56 6.67
C ILE A 50 2.01 4.78 7.49
N SER A 51 3.29 5.11 7.48
CA SER A 51 3.81 6.25 8.24
C SER A 51 3.23 7.59 7.79
N ALA A 52 2.91 7.76 6.50
CA ALA A 52 2.25 8.97 6.00
C ALA A 52 0.83 9.10 6.56
N CYS A 53 0.06 8.01 6.60
CA CYS A 53 -1.27 7.99 7.21
C CYS A 53 -1.22 8.28 8.72
N GLU A 54 -0.31 7.65 9.45
CA GLU A 54 -0.15 7.87 10.90
C GLU A 54 0.22 9.33 11.21
N LYS A 55 1.12 9.93 10.43
CA LYS A 55 1.48 11.34 10.57
C LYS A 55 0.28 12.26 10.27
N ALA A 56 -0.45 11.98 9.20
CA ALA A 56 -1.63 12.78 8.82
C ALA A 56 -2.73 12.70 9.89
N ASP A 57 -2.93 11.54 10.50
CA ASP A 57 -3.89 11.36 11.60
C ASP A 57 -3.52 12.22 12.83
N ALA A 58 -2.22 12.35 13.11
CA ALA A 58 -1.73 13.16 14.24
C ALA A 58 -1.90 14.69 14.07
N THR A 59 -2.14 15.21 12.85
CA THR A 59 -2.20 16.67 12.61
C THR A 59 -3.59 17.29 12.85
N HIS A 60 -4.56 16.53 13.36
CA HIS A 60 -5.96 16.95 13.60
C HIS A 60 -6.76 17.40 12.36
N ASP A 61 -6.18 17.39 11.16
CA ASP A 61 -6.90 17.55 9.89
C ASP A 61 -7.52 16.21 9.45
N THR A 62 -8.64 15.89 10.08
CA THR A 62 -9.34 14.60 9.91
C THR A 62 -9.79 14.36 8.48
N ALA A 63 -10.14 15.39 7.72
CA ALA A 63 -10.62 15.23 6.35
C ALA A 63 -9.49 14.84 5.39
N ALA A 64 -8.33 15.51 5.49
CA ALA A 64 -7.16 15.18 4.70
C ALA A 64 -6.61 13.78 5.07
N ALA A 65 -6.53 13.48 6.37
CA ALA A 65 -6.10 12.17 6.87
C ALA A 65 -7.00 11.03 6.35
N HIS A 66 -8.33 11.18 6.46
CA HIS A 66 -9.27 10.17 5.95
C HIS A 66 -9.13 9.97 4.44
N ARG A 67 -8.93 11.05 3.66
CA ARG A 67 -8.71 10.93 2.22
C ARG A 67 -7.46 10.12 1.89
N LEU A 68 -6.36 10.38 2.60
CA LEU A 68 -5.11 9.65 2.41
C LEU A 68 -5.29 8.17 2.77
N VAL A 69 -5.92 7.86 3.91
CA VAL A 69 -6.21 6.49 4.32
C VAL A 69 -7.04 5.75 3.28
N ARG A 70 -8.10 6.37 2.73
CA ARG A 70 -8.90 5.75 1.67
C ARG A 70 -8.08 5.39 0.42
N MET A 71 -7.18 6.27 0.02
CA MET A 71 -6.31 6.04 -1.14
C MET A 71 -5.32 4.90 -0.87
N VAL A 72 -4.71 4.87 0.33
CA VAL A 72 -3.80 3.81 0.75
C VAL A 72 -4.54 2.47 0.91
N CYS A 73 -5.78 2.46 1.41
CA CYS A 73 -6.62 1.26 1.44
C CYS A 73 -6.86 0.68 0.04
N GLY A 74 -7.14 1.54 -0.94
CA GLY A 74 -7.26 1.13 -2.34
C GLY A 74 -5.97 0.53 -2.89
N PHE A 75 -4.83 1.15 -2.58
CA PHE A 75 -3.51 0.64 -2.94
C PHE A 75 -3.23 -0.74 -2.34
N PHE A 76 -3.45 -0.94 -1.05
CA PHE A 76 -3.24 -2.24 -0.40
C PHE A 76 -4.21 -3.31 -0.88
N THR A 77 -5.47 -2.95 -1.13
CA THR A 77 -6.45 -3.87 -1.73
C THR A 77 -5.98 -4.34 -3.11
N PHE A 78 -5.42 -3.44 -3.92
CA PHE A 78 -4.80 -3.80 -5.19
C PHE A 78 -3.62 -4.76 -4.98
N LEU A 79 -2.69 -4.47 -4.06
CA LEU A 79 -1.55 -5.37 -3.79
C LEU A 79 -1.99 -6.77 -3.37
N LEU A 80 -2.99 -6.87 -2.50
CA LEU A 80 -3.55 -8.15 -2.05
C LEU A 80 -4.29 -8.92 -3.15
N SER A 81 -4.65 -8.27 -4.26
CA SER A 81 -5.26 -8.93 -5.42
C SER A 81 -4.25 -9.54 -6.39
N LEU A 82 -2.95 -9.25 -6.21
CA LEU A 82 -1.89 -9.77 -7.06
C LEU A 82 -1.54 -11.21 -6.67
N ASN A 83 -1.48 -12.10 -7.64
CA ASN A 83 -1.16 -13.52 -7.40
C ASN A 83 0.27 -13.71 -6.88
N ARG A 84 1.17 -12.78 -7.22
CA ARG A 84 2.60 -12.86 -6.89
C ARG A 84 2.98 -12.02 -5.66
N PHE A 85 2.01 -11.42 -4.97
CA PHE A 85 2.23 -10.74 -3.71
C PHE A 85 2.08 -11.72 -2.55
N ASN A 86 3.17 -12.35 -2.11
CA ASN A 86 3.11 -13.43 -1.12
C ASN A 86 4.11 -13.29 0.03
N SER A 87 4.15 -12.13 0.69
CA SER A 87 4.88 -11.98 1.96
C SER A 87 3.90 -11.87 3.13
N MET A 88 3.88 -12.92 3.98
CA MET A 88 3.03 -12.97 5.18
C MET A 88 3.27 -11.77 6.11
N ALA A 89 4.53 -11.37 6.29
CA ALA A 89 4.90 -10.20 7.09
C ALA A 89 4.22 -8.92 6.60
N ARG A 90 4.14 -8.71 5.27
CA ARG A 90 3.47 -7.53 4.73
C ARG A 90 1.97 -7.56 4.91
N ARG A 91 1.35 -8.75 4.81
CA ARG A 91 -0.08 -8.92 5.10
C ARG A 91 -0.39 -8.55 6.55
N LEU A 92 0.44 -8.96 7.51
CA LEU A 92 0.28 -8.61 8.92
C LEU A 92 0.41 -7.10 9.17
N GLU A 93 1.36 -6.43 8.54
CA GLU A 93 1.48 -4.97 8.65
C GLU A 93 0.28 -4.24 8.01
N ILE A 94 -0.22 -4.72 6.87
CA ILE A 94 -1.43 -4.17 6.23
C ILE A 94 -2.66 -4.42 7.12
N GLN A 95 -2.73 -5.57 7.80
CA GLN A 95 -3.78 -5.86 8.77
C GLN A 95 -3.71 -4.90 9.95
N SER A 96 -2.53 -4.71 10.54
CA SER A 96 -2.29 -3.79 11.64
C SER A 96 -2.72 -2.36 11.27
N PHE A 97 -2.33 -1.91 10.08
CA PHE A 97 -2.79 -0.64 9.52
C PHE A 97 -4.33 -0.58 9.44
N ALA A 98 -4.97 -1.57 8.83
CA ALA A 98 -6.42 -1.60 8.70
C ALA A 98 -7.12 -1.59 10.06
N THR A 99 -6.56 -2.26 11.07
CA THR A 99 -7.05 -2.25 12.46
C THR A 99 -6.99 -0.85 13.08
N SER A 100 -5.92 -0.08 12.86
CA SER A 100 -5.79 1.28 13.37
C SER A 100 -6.84 2.25 12.81
N PHE A 101 -7.39 1.97 11.62
CA PHE A 101 -8.31 2.85 10.90
C PHE A 101 -9.73 2.26 10.73
N LEU A 102 -10.13 1.27 11.53
CA LEU A 102 -11.40 0.53 11.35
C LEU A 102 -12.66 1.41 11.27
N SER A 103 -12.66 2.59 11.88
CA SER A 103 -13.77 3.55 11.78
C SER A 103 -14.07 3.98 10.33
N LEU A 104 -13.08 3.86 9.43
CA LEU A 104 -13.24 4.11 8.01
C LEU A 104 -13.70 2.83 7.28
N ARG A 105 -14.73 2.98 6.46
CA ARG A 105 -15.32 1.87 5.69
C ARG A 105 -14.28 1.14 4.84
N GLU A 106 -13.39 1.87 4.18
CA GLU A 106 -12.37 1.32 3.30
C GLU A 106 -11.34 0.49 4.06
N ALA A 107 -10.98 0.89 5.29
CA ALA A 107 -10.09 0.12 6.15
C ALA A 107 -10.78 -1.14 6.68
N SER A 108 -12.06 -1.07 7.05
CA SER A 108 -12.86 -2.24 7.40
C SER A 108 -12.93 -3.28 6.27
N LEU A 109 -13.13 -2.84 5.02
CA LEU A 109 -13.14 -3.71 3.85
C LEU A 109 -11.75 -4.30 3.56
N LEU A 110 -10.69 -3.49 3.70
CA LEU A 110 -9.31 -3.97 3.58
C LEU A 110 -9.01 -5.05 4.62
N TYR A 111 -9.41 -4.85 5.87
CA TYR A 111 -9.23 -5.83 6.94
C TYR A 111 -9.87 -7.18 6.60
N GLN A 112 -11.13 -7.16 6.13
CA GLN A 112 -11.81 -8.37 5.65
C GLN A 112 -11.04 -9.04 4.51
N LYS A 113 -10.53 -8.25 3.55
CA LYS A 113 -9.75 -8.77 2.42
C LYS A 113 -8.45 -9.45 2.85
N VAL A 114 -7.80 -8.93 3.89
CA VAL A 114 -6.61 -9.57 4.46
C VAL A 114 -6.96 -10.93 5.07
N LEU A 115 -8.06 -11.01 5.82
CA LEU A 115 -8.50 -12.28 6.44
C LEU A 115 -8.82 -13.36 5.39
N GLU A 116 -9.49 -13.00 4.30
CA GLU A 116 -9.74 -13.92 3.17
C GLU A 116 -8.44 -14.48 2.58
N ASN A 117 -7.38 -13.67 2.52
CA ASN A 117 -6.09 -14.06 1.94
C ASN A 117 -5.21 -14.88 2.89
N VAL A 118 -5.50 -14.89 4.19
CA VAL A 118 -4.78 -15.73 5.17
C VAL A 118 -5.42 -17.12 5.27
N ALA A 119 -6.70 -17.25 4.92
CA ALA A 119 -7.44 -18.51 4.96
C ALA A 119 -7.22 -19.40 3.72
N ASN A 120 -6.59 -18.88 2.66
CA ASN A 120 -6.27 -19.59 1.40
C ASN A 120 -4.76 -19.86 1.30
#